data_AF-A0A853APF6-F1
#
_entry.id   AF-A0A853APF6-F1
#
_cell.length_a   1.000
_cell.length_b   1.000
_cell.length_c   1.000
_cell.angle_alpha   90.00
_cell.angle_beta   90.00
_cell.angle_gamma   90.00
#
_symmetry.space_group_name_H-M   'P 1'
#
loop_
_entity.id
_entity.type
_entity.pdbx_description
1 polymer ?
#
loop_
_entity_poly.entity_id
_entity_poly.type
_entity_poly.pdbx_seq_one_letter_code
_entity_poly.pdbx_strand_id
1 'polypeptide(L)'
;MKPTSFKKATFDFGAPFDYSTFAEEVAFDDAKFNGRAGFARVKFLDHADFDRVHFSSSFDLESSFFHTGISCESAKFDKRGRLALNKTQFGGYAWFEDVEISAASAETKGARVRIDVPDDAKRDRIWLLGWSVREPETPDNGKISNREGIWGYLDSEPLPD
;
A
#
# COMPACT_ATOMS: atom_id res chain seq x y z
N MET A 1 -23.07 0.43 -2.94
CA MET A 1 -23.29 -0.66 -1.96
C MET A 1 -23.01 -0.08 -0.58
N LYS A 2 -22.55 -0.84 0.43
CA LYS A 2 -22.17 -0.26 1.74
C LYS A 2 -20.66 -0.47 1.98
N PRO A 3 -19.97 0.47 2.66
CA PRO A 3 -18.59 0.28 3.09
C PRO A 3 -18.43 -0.98 3.95
N THR A 4 -17.25 -1.61 3.86
CA THR A 4 -16.88 -2.74 4.72
C THR A 4 -16.02 -2.25 5.87
N SER A 5 -16.26 -2.72 7.09
CA SER A 5 -15.59 -2.20 8.28
C SER A 5 -15.03 -3.32 9.16
N PHE A 6 -13.73 -3.23 9.42
CA PHE A 6 -12.96 -4.02 10.39
C PHE A 6 -12.25 -3.12 11.41
N LYS A 7 -12.79 -1.92 11.63
CA LYS A 7 -12.23 -0.93 12.56
C LYS A 7 -12.04 -1.57 13.93
N LYS A 8 -10.85 -1.42 14.52
CA LYS A 8 -10.49 -1.97 15.85
C LYS A 8 -10.60 -3.50 15.96
N ALA A 9 -10.70 -4.22 14.84
CA ALA A 9 -10.71 -5.67 14.87
C ALA A 9 -9.35 -6.22 15.31
N THR A 10 -9.35 -7.34 16.03
CA THR A 10 -8.13 -8.08 16.35
C THR A 10 -8.14 -9.40 15.60
N PHE A 11 -7.09 -9.64 14.81
CA PHE A 11 -6.84 -10.90 14.12
C PHE A 11 -5.70 -11.62 14.84
N ASP A 12 -6.04 -12.62 15.67
CA ASP A 12 -5.06 -13.32 16.51
C ASP A 12 -4.09 -14.23 15.75
N PHE A 13 -4.46 -14.61 14.53
CA PHE A 13 -3.67 -15.44 13.64
C PHE A 13 -3.49 -14.74 12.28
N GLY A 14 -3.33 -15.50 11.20
CA GLY A 14 -3.33 -14.94 9.86
C GLY A 14 -4.71 -14.41 9.45
N ALA A 15 -4.75 -13.27 8.76
CA ALA A 15 -5.94 -12.70 8.16
C ALA A 15 -5.83 -12.80 6.62
N PRO A 16 -6.40 -13.84 5.98
CA PRO A 16 -6.20 -14.10 4.56
C PRO A 16 -7.27 -13.38 3.72
N PHE A 17 -7.03 -12.11 3.41
CA PHE A 17 -7.81 -11.36 2.42
C PHE A 17 -7.28 -11.51 0.99
N ASP A 18 -6.23 -12.32 0.79
CA ASP A 18 -5.59 -12.55 -0.52
C ASP A 18 -6.64 -12.80 -1.63
N TYR A 19 -6.42 -12.20 -2.82
CA TYR A 19 -7.32 -12.28 -3.99
C TYR A 19 -8.72 -11.63 -3.85
N SER A 20 -9.01 -10.98 -2.72
CA SER A 20 -10.30 -10.28 -2.53
C SER A 20 -10.44 -9.06 -3.44
N THR A 21 -11.69 -8.62 -3.62
CA THR A 21 -12.02 -7.33 -4.23
C THR A 21 -12.94 -6.54 -3.32
N PHE A 22 -12.50 -5.36 -2.90
CA PHE A 22 -13.31 -4.37 -2.19
C PHE A 22 -13.78 -3.32 -3.20
N ALA A 23 -15.08 -3.36 -3.52
CA ALA A 23 -15.66 -2.48 -4.53
C ALA A 23 -15.99 -1.08 -3.99
N GLU A 24 -16.17 -0.97 -2.67
CA GLU A 24 -16.45 0.26 -1.93
C GLU A 24 -15.33 0.44 -0.88
N GLU A 25 -15.39 1.55 -0.15
CA GLU A 25 -14.47 1.82 0.97
C GLU A 25 -14.37 0.63 1.94
N VAL A 26 -13.14 0.35 2.36
CA VAL A 26 -12.85 -0.61 3.42
C VAL A 26 -11.96 0.00 4.49
N ALA A 27 -12.40 -0.15 5.74
CA ALA A 27 -11.73 0.46 6.89
C ALA A 27 -11.17 -0.60 7.84
N PHE A 28 -9.86 -0.54 8.09
CA PHE A 28 -9.11 -1.33 9.05
C PHE A 28 -8.47 -0.45 10.13
N ASP A 29 -8.83 0.83 10.24
CA ASP A 29 -8.24 1.74 11.23
C ASP A 29 -8.31 1.19 12.65
N ASP A 30 -7.20 1.40 13.38
CA ASP A 30 -6.96 0.89 14.73
C ASP A 30 -7.03 -0.66 14.86
N ALA A 31 -7.06 -1.41 13.75
CA ALA A 31 -7.04 -2.87 13.80
C ALA A 31 -5.66 -3.42 14.21
N LYS A 32 -5.66 -4.64 14.73
CA LYS A 32 -4.46 -5.36 15.14
C LYS A 32 -4.33 -6.69 14.41
N PHE A 33 -3.21 -6.91 13.75
CA PHE A 33 -2.86 -8.17 13.11
C PHE A 33 -1.71 -8.84 13.86
N ASN A 34 -2.04 -9.84 14.68
CA ASN A 34 -1.06 -10.60 15.48
C ASN A 34 -0.31 -11.65 14.62
N GLY A 35 -0.88 -12.07 13.48
CA GLY A 35 -0.24 -12.92 12.46
C GLY A 35 -0.04 -12.22 11.12
N ARG A 36 0.18 -12.98 10.05
CA ARG A 36 0.30 -12.44 8.67
C ARG A 36 -1.01 -11.74 8.27
N ALA A 37 -0.94 -10.46 7.93
CA ALA A 37 -1.99 -9.72 7.24
C ALA A 37 -1.85 -9.96 5.73
N GLY A 38 -2.60 -10.92 5.19
CA GLY A 38 -2.50 -11.34 3.79
C GLY A 38 -3.45 -10.57 2.89
N PHE A 39 -2.90 -9.69 2.05
CA PHE A 39 -3.63 -8.88 1.07
C PHE A 39 -2.98 -8.98 -0.33
N ALA A 40 -2.28 -10.08 -0.61
CA ALA A 40 -1.67 -10.28 -1.90
C ALA A 40 -2.75 -10.33 -2.98
N ARG A 41 -2.52 -9.64 -4.09
CA ARG A 41 -3.41 -9.58 -5.27
C ARG A 41 -4.83 -9.07 -4.96
N VAL A 42 -5.00 -8.33 -3.86
CA VAL A 42 -6.27 -7.67 -3.55
C VAL A 42 -6.48 -6.48 -4.49
N LYS A 43 -7.75 -6.23 -4.83
CA LYS A 43 -8.17 -5.03 -5.55
C LYS A 43 -9.01 -4.15 -4.63
N PHE A 44 -8.50 -2.96 -4.31
CA PHE A 44 -9.25 -1.90 -3.64
C PHE A 44 -9.70 -0.92 -4.72
N LEU A 45 -10.99 -0.94 -5.05
CA LEU A 45 -11.55 -0.07 -6.09
C LEU A 45 -11.95 1.30 -5.56
N ASP A 46 -12.03 1.43 -4.24
CA ASP A 46 -12.23 2.68 -3.53
C ASP A 46 -11.16 2.82 -2.42
N HIS A 47 -11.32 3.80 -1.53
CA HIS A 47 -10.40 4.06 -0.43
C HIS A 47 -10.22 2.85 0.49
N ALA A 48 -8.95 2.53 0.80
CA ALA A 48 -8.57 1.59 1.84
C ALA A 48 -7.88 2.33 3.01
N ASP A 49 -8.47 2.26 4.20
CA ASP A 49 -7.97 2.88 5.42
C ASP A 49 -7.29 1.83 6.31
N PHE A 50 -6.00 2.02 6.58
CA PHE A 50 -5.17 1.23 7.50
C PHE A 50 -4.50 2.14 8.56
N ASP A 51 -5.12 3.27 8.88
CA ASP A 51 -4.55 4.23 9.82
C ASP A 51 -4.44 3.64 11.22
N ARG A 52 -3.33 3.91 11.90
CA ARG A 52 -3.03 3.44 13.27
C ARG A 52 -3.11 1.92 13.43
N VAL A 53 -3.04 1.16 12.33
CA VAL A 53 -3.01 -0.30 12.38
C VAL A 53 -1.71 -0.77 13.04
N HIS A 54 -1.81 -1.83 13.83
CA HIS A 54 -0.66 -2.52 14.41
C HIS A 54 -0.44 -3.88 13.73
N PHE A 55 0.71 -4.05 13.09
CA PHE A 55 1.18 -5.31 12.51
C PHE A 55 2.28 -5.94 13.36
N SER A 56 2.02 -7.11 13.95
CA SER A 56 3.06 -7.89 14.66
C SER A 56 3.92 -8.76 13.74
N SER A 57 3.53 -8.89 12.47
CA SER A 57 4.20 -9.71 11.46
C SER A 57 4.18 -9.00 10.09
N SER A 58 4.01 -9.72 8.98
CA SER A 58 4.00 -9.12 7.66
C SER A 58 2.64 -8.53 7.27
N PHE A 59 2.65 -7.32 6.73
CA PHE A 59 1.59 -6.77 5.88
C PHE A 59 1.95 -7.03 4.43
N ASP A 60 1.27 -8.01 3.84
CA ASP A 60 1.58 -8.50 2.50
C ASP A 60 0.59 -7.92 1.49
N LEU A 61 1.06 -6.99 0.68
CA LEU A 61 0.31 -6.33 -0.38
C LEU A 61 0.81 -6.75 -1.77
N GLU A 62 1.57 -7.85 -1.89
CA GLU A 62 2.21 -8.22 -3.15
C GLU A 62 1.20 -8.27 -4.32
N SER A 63 1.52 -7.59 -5.42
CA SER A 63 0.69 -7.52 -6.63
C SER A 63 -0.74 -7.00 -6.39
N SER A 64 -0.99 -6.31 -5.29
CA SER A 64 -2.27 -5.65 -5.02
C SER A 64 -2.43 -4.40 -5.89
N PHE A 65 -3.67 -3.91 -5.95
CA PHE A 65 -4.02 -2.70 -6.68
C PHE A 65 -4.94 -1.80 -5.88
N PHE A 66 -4.54 -0.54 -5.78
CA PHE A 66 -5.32 0.55 -5.21
C PHE A 66 -5.76 1.49 -6.31
N HIS A 67 -7.06 1.55 -6.59
CA HIS A 67 -7.61 2.46 -7.60
C HIS A 67 -7.59 3.91 -7.11
N THR A 68 -8.27 4.16 -5.99
CA THR A 68 -8.42 5.50 -5.40
C THR A 68 -7.26 5.85 -4.48
N GLY A 69 -6.90 4.96 -3.55
CA GLY A 69 -5.76 5.18 -2.68
C GLY A 69 -5.76 4.36 -1.41
N ILE A 70 -4.67 4.46 -0.68
CA ILE A 70 -4.46 3.84 0.63
C ILE A 70 -3.95 4.86 1.62
N SER A 71 -4.47 4.80 2.85
CA SER A 71 -3.88 5.49 4.00
C SER A 71 -3.35 4.46 5.00
N CYS A 72 -2.15 4.70 5.50
CA CYS A 72 -1.46 3.92 6.52
C CYS A 72 -0.90 4.86 7.61
N GLU A 73 -1.55 6.00 7.84
CA GLU A 73 -1.04 7.03 8.77
C GLU A 73 -0.78 6.43 10.15
N SER A 74 0.38 6.70 10.73
CA SER A 74 0.74 6.20 12.07
C SER A 74 0.67 4.67 12.24
N ALA A 75 0.72 3.89 11.14
CA ALA A 75 0.75 2.44 11.22
C ALA A 75 2.06 1.95 11.88
N LYS A 76 1.97 0.93 12.73
CA LYS A 76 3.10 0.43 13.50
C LYS A 76 3.43 -1.01 13.16
N PHE A 77 4.71 -1.31 13.04
CA PHE A 77 5.24 -2.66 12.83
C PHE A 77 6.11 -3.06 14.01
N ASP A 78 5.90 -4.27 14.54
CA ASP A 78 6.82 -4.84 15.53
C ASP A 78 8.22 -5.06 14.91
N LYS A 79 9.23 -5.33 15.74
CA LYS A 79 10.65 -5.46 15.31
C LYS A 79 10.91 -6.42 14.14
N ARG A 80 10.03 -7.40 13.91
CA ARG A 80 10.12 -8.38 12.80
C ARG A 80 9.05 -8.18 11.72
N GLY A 81 8.23 -7.14 11.86
CA GLY A 81 7.19 -6.81 10.91
C GLY A 81 7.76 -6.40 9.57
N ARG A 82 7.05 -6.72 8.49
CA ARG A 82 7.48 -6.45 7.12
C ARG A 82 6.34 -5.84 6.32
N LEU A 83 6.68 -4.94 5.40
CA LEU A 83 5.76 -4.37 4.43
C LEU A 83 6.16 -4.85 3.03
N ALA A 84 5.42 -5.81 2.47
CA ALA A 84 5.69 -6.33 1.14
C ALA A 84 4.82 -5.62 0.11
N LEU A 85 5.41 -4.72 -0.67
CA LEU A 85 4.76 -3.98 -1.75
C LEU A 85 5.20 -4.44 -3.15
N ASN A 86 5.94 -5.54 -3.26
CA ASN A 86 6.42 -6.05 -4.54
C ASN A 86 5.28 -6.09 -5.58
N LYS A 87 5.49 -5.44 -6.74
CA LYS A 87 4.50 -5.32 -7.84
C LYS A 87 3.17 -4.65 -7.48
N THR A 88 3.04 -4.02 -6.31
CA THR A 88 1.85 -3.25 -5.92
C THR A 88 1.65 -2.07 -6.84
N GLN A 89 0.41 -1.77 -7.17
CA GLN A 89 0.03 -0.69 -8.09
C GLN A 89 -0.79 0.36 -7.35
N PHE A 90 -0.26 1.58 -7.23
CA PHE A 90 -0.93 2.75 -6.64
C PHE A 90 -1.49 3.64 -7.75
N GLY A 91 -2.81 3.56 -7.97
CA GLY A 91 -3.54 4.32 -8.99
C GLY A 91 -3.86 5.76 -8.59
N GLY A 92 -4.09 6.01 -7.30
CA GLY A 92 -4.35 7.35 -6.76
C GLY A 92 -3.41 7.69 -5.60
N TYR A 93 -3.92 8.19 -4.48
CA TYR A 93 -3.09 8.66 -3.37
C TYR A 93 -2.50 7.51 -2.54
N ALA A 94 -1.48 7.83 -1.75
CA ALA A 94 -0.77 6.88 -0.91
C ALA A 94 -0.20 7.66 0.28
N TRP A 95 -0.67 7.36 1.49
CA TRP A 95 -0.30 8.10 2.69
C TRP A 95 0.40 7.18 3.70
N PHE A 96 1.72 7.31 3.79
CA PHE A 96 2.58 6.54 4.70
C PHE A 96 3.27 7.44 5.74
N GLU A 97 2.61 8.54 6.14
CA GLU A 97 3.09 9.44 7.18
C GLU A 97 3.14 8.73 8.55
N ASP A 98 4.18 9.02 9.33
CA ASP A 98 4.39 8.48 10.68
C ASP A 98 4.34 6.94 10.79
N VAL A 99 4.58 6.23 9.70
CA VAL A 99 4.66 4.76 9.73
C VAL A 99 5.93 4.32 10.44
N GLU A 100 5.76 3.63 11.56
CA GLU A 100 6.84 3.06 12.36
C GLU A 100 7.20 1.66 11.83
N ILE A 101 8.14 1.59 10.87
CA ILE A 101 8.70 0.34 10.37
C ILE A 101 10.23 0.40 10.31
N SER A 102 10.89 -0.75 10.51
CA SER A 102 12.32 -0.85 10.24
C SER A 102 12.59 -0.70 8.73
N ALA A 103 13.45 0.25 8.38
CA ALA A 103 14.10 0.47 7.10
C ALA A 103 14.22 -0.76 6.16
N ALA A 104 14.83 -1.83 6.66
CA ALA A 104 15.18 -3.02 5.89
C ALA A 104 13.99 -3.98 5.66
N SER A 105 12.81 -3.61 6.15
CA SER A 105 11.66 -4.51 6.23
C SER A 105 10.56 -4.15 5.23
N ALA A 106 10.80 -3.16 4.36
CA ALA A 106 9.85 -2.73 3.35
C ALA A 106 10.41 -3.01 1.94
N GLU A 107 9.64 -3.71 1.10
CA GLU A 107 10.08 -4.19 -0.20
C GLU A 107 9.19 -3.63 -1.31
N THR A 108 9.74 -2.86 -2.24
CA THR A 108 8.98 -2.19 -3.32
C THR A 108 9.29 -2.73 -4.72
N LYS A 109 9.91 -3.92 -4.85
CA LYS A 109 10.42 -4.38 -6.15
C LYS A 109 9.31 -4.46 -7.20
N GLY A 110 9.44 -3.65 -8.24
CA GLY A 110 8.47 -3.57 -9.33
C GLY A 110 7.13 -2.93 -8.96
N ALA A 111 7.03 -2.30 -7.78
CA ALA A 111 5.88 -1.48 -7.43
C ALA A 111 5.75 -0.30 -8.40
N ARG A 112 4.51 0.06 -8.73
CA ARG A 112 4.19 1.05 -9.76
C ARG A 112 3.26 2.10 -9.19
N VAL A 113 3.46 3.34 -9.63
CA VAL A 113 2.67 4.49 -9.19
C VAL A 113 2.18 5.23 -10.42
N ARG A 114 0.88 5.49 -10.54
CA ARG A 114 0.32 6.29 -11.64
C ARG A 114 0.79 7.74 -11.50
N ILE A 115 1.43 8.34 -12.50
CA ILE A 115 2.03 9.69 -12.40
C ILE A 115 1.23 10.78 -13.12
N ASP A 116 0.26 10.39 -13.95
CA ASP A 116 -0.61 11.28 -14.70
C ASP A 116 -1.99 11.46 -14.04
N VAL A 117 -2.06 11.28 -12.73
CA VAL A 117 -3.25 11.65 -11.93
C VAL A 117 -3.38 13.18 -11.82
N PRO A 118 -4.60 13.73 -11.69
CA PRO A 118 -4.81 15.17 -11.53
C PRO A 118 -4.05 15.73 -10.30
N ASP A 119 -3.71 17.02 -10.34
CA ASP A 119 -2.75 17.63 -9.38
C ASP A 119 -3.26 17.69 -7.93
N ASP A 120 -4.57 17.55 -7.69
CA ASP A 120 -5.15 17.37 -6.35
C ASP A 120 -4.72 16.02 -5.75
N ALA A 121 -4.81 14.92 -6.51
CA ALA A 121 -4.41 13.59 -6.09
C ALA A 121 -2.88 13.39 -6.00
N LYS A 122 -2.08 14.24 -6.67
CA LYS A 122 -0.60 14.21 -6.58
C LYS A 122 -0.08 14.75 -5.24
N ARG A 123 -0.79 15.68 -4.60
CA ARG A 123 -0.35 16.32 -3.35
C ARG A 123 -0.46 15.38 -2.15
N ASP A 124 -1.35 14.40 -2.21
CA ASP A 124 -1.64 13.50 -1.09
C ASP A 124 -0.77 12.22 -1.09
N ARG A 125 0.42 12.31 -1.66
CA ARG A 125 1.38 11.19 -1.70
C ARG A 125 2.51 11.42 -0.73
N ILE A 126 2.44 10.74 0.40
CA ILE A 126 3.49 10.71 1.42
C ILE A 126 4.05 9.29 1.44
N TRP A 127 5.33 9.15 1.13
CA TRP A 127 6.04 7.88 1.17
C TRP A 127 6.94 7.80 2.40
N LEU A 128 7.37 6.59 2.74
CA LEU A 128 8.41 6.38 3.74
C LEU A 128 9.70 7.12 3.35
N LEU A 129 10.49 7.50 4.35
CA LEU A 129 11.80 8.12 4.12
C LEU A 129 12.67 7.23 3.22
N GLY A 130 13.34 7.83 2.24
CA GLY A 130 14.17 7.12 1.26
C GLY A 130 13.39 6.52 0.08
N TRP A 131 12.07 6.69 0.04
CA TRP A 131 11.26 6.27 -1.11
C TRP A 131 11.04 7.41 -2.07
N SER A 132 11.07 7.10 -3.37
CA SER A 132 10.82 8.08 -4.42
C SER A 132 10.10 7.45 -5.61
N VAL A 133 9.41 8.29 -6.38
CA VAL A 133 8.76 7.88 -7.62
C VAL A 133 9.63 8.29 -8.79
N ARG A 134 10.13 7.31 -9.53
CA ARG A 134 10.88 7.52 -10.76
C ARG A 134 9.97 7.43 -11.97
N GLU A 135 10.06 8.42 -12.85
CA GLU A 135 9.33 8.43 -14.12
C GLU A 135 9.83 7.32 -15.06
N PRO A 136 8.95 6.79 -15.94
CA PRO A 136 9.38 5.83 -16.94
C PRO A 136 10.27 6.49 -17.99
N GLU A 137 11.33 5.79 -18.42
CA GLU A 137 12.29 6.27 -19.41
C GLU A 137 11.63 6.54 -20.79
N THR A 138 10.62 5.74 -21.11
CA THR A 138 9.83 5.89 -22.33
C THR A 138 8.33 5.76 -22.00
N PRO A 139 7.44 6.31 -22.85
CA PRO A 139 6.00 6.12 -22.68
C PRO A 139 5.58 4.65 -22.58
N ASP A 140 6.23 3.76 -23.34
CA ASP A 140 5.93 2.32 -23.36
C ASP A 140 6.30 1.64 -22.04
N ASN A 141 7.44 2.00 -21.42
CA ASN A 141 7.78 1.51 -20.08
C ASN A 141 6.75 1.96 -19.03
N GLY A 142 6.10 3.10 -19.27
CA GLY A 142 5.03 3.65 -18.45
C GLY A 142 3.69 2.95 -18.60
N LYS A 143 3.52 2.01 -19.53
CA LYS A 143 2.25 1.29 -19.73
C LYS A 143 2.19 0.02 -18.92
N ILE A 144 1.00 -0.26 -18.41
CA ILE A 144 0.64 -1.53 -17.78
C ILE A 144 -0.62 -2.02 -18.48
N SER A 145 -0.63 -3.28 -18.92
CA SER A 145 -1.78 -3.89 -19.60
C SER A 145 -3.05 -3.76 -18.76
N ASN A 146 -4.15 -3.33 -19.39
CA ASN A 146 -5.45 -3.09 -18.76
C ASN A 146 -5.44 -2.05 -17.63
N ARG A 147 -4.45 -1.15 -17.60
CA ARG A 147 -4.42 0.01 -16.71
C ARG A 147 -4.39 1.29 -17.53
N GLU A 148 -5.23 2.22 -17.15
CA GLU A 148 -5.20 3.56 -17.70
C GLU A 148 -3.97 4.32 -17.19
N GLY A 149 -3.52 5.29 -17.97
CA GLY A 149 -2.56 6.29 -17.58
C GLY A 149 -1.10 5.96 -17.87
N ILE A 150 -0.21 6.66 -17.17
CA ILE A 150 1.25 6.51 -17.22
C ILE A 150 1.72 6.15 -15.82
N TRP A 151 2.56 5.13 -15.73
CA TRP A 151 2.98 4.54 -14.46
C TRP A 151 4.50 4.66 -14.29
N GLY A 152 4.92 5.33 -13.23
CA GLY A 152 6.31 5.32 -12.75
C GLY A 152 6.62 4.09 -11.91
N TYR A 153 7.80 4.11 -11.30
CA TYR A 153 8.33 3.06 -10.42
C TYR A 153 8.50 3.63 -9.02
N LEU A 154 8.07 2.89 -7.99
CA LEU A 154 8.35 3.24 -6.61
C LEU A 154 9.67 2.59 -6.20
N ASP A 155 10.71 3.41 -6.11
CA ASP A 155 12.03 2.97 -5.71
C ASP A 155 12.22 3.25 -4.21
N SER A 156 12.76 2.27 -3.49
CA SER A 156 13.19 2.41 -2.09
C SER A 156 14.71 2.34 -2.06
N GLU A 157 15.39 3.43 -1.68
CA GLU A 157 16.81 3.33 -1.36
C GLU A 157 16.99 2.54 -0.06
N PRO A 158 18.06 1.72 0.06
CA PRO A 158 18.43 1.21 1.37
C PRO A 158 18.70 2.43 2.28
N LEU A 159 18.07 2.49 3.45
CA LEU A 159 18.39 3.57 4.39
C LEU A 159 19.89 3.53 4.69
N PRO A 160 20.58 4.69 4.70
CA PRO A 160 21.98 4.72 5.09
C PRO A 160 22.14 4.15 6.51
N ASP A 161 23.21 3.38 6.70
CA ASP A 161 23.61 2.77 7.99
C ASP A 161 23.80 3.82 9.11
#